data_AF-A0A2Z2MLY8-F1
#
_entry.id   AF-A0A2Z2MLY8-F1
#
_cell.length_a   1.000
_cell.length_b   1.000
_cell.length_c   1.000
_cell.angle_alpha   90.00
_cell.angle_beta   90.00
_cell.angle_gamma   90.00
#
_symmetry.space_group_name_H-M   'P 1'
#
loop_
_entity.id
_entity.type
_entity.pdbx_description
1 polymer ?
#
loop_
_entity_poly.entity_id
_entity_poly.type
_entity_poly.pdbx_seq_one_letter_code
_entity_poly.pdbx_strand_id
1 'polypeptide(L)'
;MKKLLALGMLGLMIAAAFALGTSATFRDYRVQRSTHIAVVPDDDELIDLTPVQPYAYINDGGQLVIDFSENNPNWPGHNDPTWKDENGVPIRGLGLSPQSRYNFDHVFNVSNHLWEDKAIVVEVISSDSGKVSFYDPGEHMIATGGNAVPYNSDTAVGDVCFILQPGEALGIGMELAAGNSLGSYDVTITVKAWPIDDAPITCGG
;
A
#
# COMPACT_ATOMS: atom_id res chain seq x y z
N MET A 1 64.55 -25.41 48.95
CA MET A 1 64.01 -26.15 47.78
C MET A 1 62.52 -25.89 47.52
N LYS A 2 61.60 -26.06 48.48
CA LYS A 2 60.15 -25.82 48.28
C LYS A 2 59.77 -24.41 47.77
N LYS A 3 60.46 -23.36 48.24
CA LYS A 3 60.20 -21.96 47.82
C LYS A 3 60.67 -21.63 46.38
N LEU A 4 61.71 -22.31 45.89
CA LEU A 4 62.24 -22.13 44.52
C LEU A 4 61.37 -22.83 43.47
N LEU A 5 60.82 -24.01 43.81
CA LEU A 5 59.85 -24.71 42.97
C LEU A 5 58.52 -23.96 42.85
N ALA A 6 58.06 -23.33 43.94
CA ALA A 6 56.85 -22.51 43.94
C ALA A 6 57.00 -21.25 43.07
N LEU A 7 58.16 -20.59 43.10
CA LEU A 7 58.45 -19.47 42.20
C LEU A 7 58.55 -19.90 40.73
N GLY A 8 59.16 -21.06 40.47
CA GLY A 8 59.24 -21.62 39.12
C GLY A 8 57.87 -21.97 38.53
N MET A 9 56.98 -22.58 39.33
CA MET A 9 55.60 -22.88 38.93
C MET A 9 54.75 -21.62 38.76
N LEU A 10 54.90 -20.61 39.63
CA LEU A 10 54.19 -19.34 39.49
C LEU A 10 54.63 -18.59 38.22
N GLY A 11 55.93 -18.58 37.93
CA GLY A 11 56.45 -18.01 36.68
C GLY A 11 55.93 -18.73 35.43
N LEU A 12 55.82 -20.06 35.48
CA LEU A 12 55.28 -20.87 34.38
C LEU A 12 53.76 -20.65 34.18
N MET A 13 53.01 -20.50 35.28
CA MET A 13 51.56 -20.23 35.25
C MET A 13 51.26 -18.82 34.70
N ILE A 14 52.08 -17.82 35.05
CA ILE A 14 51.96 -16.47 34.50
C ILE A 14 52.31 -16.48 33.01
N ALA A 15 53.38 -17.17 32.60
CA ALA A 15 53.73 -17.32 31.19
C ALA A 15 52.63 -18.06 30.39
N ALA A 16 52.01 -19.09 30.97
CA ALA A 16 50.88 -19.80 30.37
C ALA A 16 49.62 -18.92 30.26
N ALA A 17 49.33 -18.08 31.27
CA ALA A 17 48.22 -17.14 31.24
C ALA A 17 48.41 -16.04 30.18
N PHE A 18 49.63 -15.57 29.94
CA PHE A 18 49.96 -14.67 28.83
C PHE A 18 49.91 -15.37 27.46
N ALA A 19 50.28 -16.65 27.37
CA ALA A 19 50.23 -17.42 26.13
C ALA A 19 48.79 -17.83 25.73
N LEU A 20 47.89 -18.01 26.71
CA LEU A 20 46.47 -18.33 26.50
C LEU A 20 45.58 -17.08 26.38
N GLY A 21 46.15 -15.89 26.59
CA GLY A 21 45.53 -14.59 26.31
C GLY A 21 45.42 -14.29 24.82
N THR A 22 45.01 -15.25 24.00
CA THR A 22 44.57 -15.00 22.63
C THR A 22 43.15 -14.42 22.72
N SER A 23 43.04 -13.14 23.09
CA SER A 23 41.83 -12.40 22.75
C SER A 23 41.78 -12.32 21.23
N ALA A 24 40.80 -12.96 20.60
CA ALA A 24 40.50 -12.68 19.21
C ALA A 24 39.98 -11.24 19.14
N THR A 25 40.86 -10.30 18.81
CA THR A 25 40.47 -8.94 18.46
C THR A 25 39.97 -9.01 17.02
N PHE A 26 38.65 -9.17 16.84
CA PHE A 26 38.01 -8.95 15.54
C PHE A 26 38.22 -7.48 15.16
N ARG A 27 39.27 -7.20 14.38
CA ARG A 27 39.63 -5.81 14.04
C ARG A 27 39.00 -5.33 12.74
N ASP A 28 38.61 -6.25 11.87
CA ASP A 28 37.97 -5.93 10.59
C ASP A 28 36.95 -7.01 10.25
N TYR A 29 35.68 -6.67 10.40
CA TYR A 29 34.57 -7.36 9.74
C TYR A 29 34.04 -6.41 8.67
N ARG A 30 34.43 -6.65 7.43
CA ARG A 30 34.01 -5.86 6.28
C ARG A 30 33.02 -6.70 5.47
N VAL A 31 31.73 -6.47 5.68
CA VAL A 31 30.68 -7.11 4.87
C VAL A 31 30.26 -6.13 3.77
N GLN A 32 30.32 -6.60 2.52
CA GLN A 32 29.66 -5.94 1.40
C GLN A 32 28.32 -6.64 1.20
N ARG A 33 27.23 -5.89 1.30
CA ARG A 33 25.90 -6.37 0.93
C ARG A 33 25.50 -5.63 -0.35
N SER A 34 24.97 -6.38 -1.31
CA SER A 34 24.27 -5.83 -2.46
C SER A 34 22.77 -5.97 -2.21
N THR A 35 22.03 -4.89 -2.40
CA THR A 35 20.57 -4.93 -2.42
C THR A 35 20.12 -4.98 -3.88
N HIS A 36 19.19 -5.86 -4.18
CA HIS A 36 18.45 -5.87 -5.43
C HIS A 36 16.99 -5.58 -5.08
N ILE A 37 16.40 -4.58 -5.72
CA ILE A 37 15.00 -4.19 -5.55
C ILE A 37 14.36 -4.36 -6.92
N ALA A 38 13.46 -5.33 -7.03
CA ALA A 38 12.56 -5.43 -8.17
C ALA A 38 11.36 -4.54 -7.89
N VAL A 39 11.02 -3.66 -8.83
CA VAL A 39 9.76 -2.92 -8.84
C VAL A 39 8.85 -3.66 -9.79
N VAL A 40 7.70 -4.09 -9.30
CA VAL A 40 6.71 -4.91 -10.03
C VAL A 40 5.41 -4.12 -10.16
N PRO A 41 4.48 -4.54 -11.03
CA PRO A 41 3.13 -3.98 -11.08
C PRO A 41 2.39 -4.10 -9.74
N ASP A 42 1.46 -3.17 -9.47
CA ASP A 42 0.68 -3.09 -8.24
C ASP A 42 -0.15 -4.36 -7.96
N ASP A 43 -0.48 -5.16 -8.99
CA ASP A 43 -1.18 -6.45 -8.88
C ASP A 43 -0.24 -7.65 -8.65
N ASP A 44 1.07 -7.45 -8.76
CA ASP A 44 2.13 -8.45 -8.52
C ASP A 44 2.89 -8.19 -7.19
N GLU A 45 2.54 -7.13 -6.46
CA GLU A 45 3.18 -6.76 -5.18
C GLU A 45 2.76 -7.67 -4.00
N LEU A 46 3.50 -7.56 -2.88
CA LEU A 46 3.13 -8.28 -1.66
C LEU A 46 1.78 -7.84 -1.08
N ILE A 47 1.42 -6.58 -1.36
CA ILE A 47 0.11 -5.99 -1.12
C ILE A 47 -0.47 -5.74 -2.51
N ASP A 48 -1.38 -6.60 -2.93
CA ASP A 48 -1.94 -6.58 -4.28
C ASP A 48 -3.10 -5.58 -4.34
N LEU A 49 -3.04 -4.68 -5.34
CA LEU A 49 -4.12 -3.77 -5.72
C LEU A 49 -4.86 -4.29 -6.96
N THR A 50 -5.95 -5.02 -6.73
CA THR A 50 -6.70 -5.61 -7.83
C THR A 50 -7.85 -4.70 -8.29
N PRO A 51 -7.91 -4.26 -9.55
CA PRO A 51 -9.07 -3.55 -10.09
C PRO A 51 -10.29 -4.48 -10.17
N VAL A 52 -11.45 -4.02 -9.72
CA VAL A 52 -12.70 -4.82 -9.70
C VAL A 52 -13.74 -4.27 -10.68
N GLN A 53 -13.71 -2.98 -10.94
CA GLN A 53 -14.69 -2.27 -11.76
C GLN A 53 -14.14 -1.94 -13.14
N PRO A 54 -14.97 -1.83 -14.18
CA PRO A 54 -14.50 -1.64 -15.56
C PRO A 54 -13.74 -0.33 -15.79
N TYR A 55 -13.94 0.67 -14.92
CA TYR A 55 -13.19 1.93 -14.99
C TYR A 55 -11.87 1.91 -14.22
N ALA A 56 -11.58 0.85 -13.47
CA ALA A 56 -10.31 0.61 -12.81
C ALA A 56 -9.49 -0.42 -13.60
N TYR A 57 -8.20 -0.19 -13.80
CA TYR A 57 -7.30 -1.11 -14.50
C TYR A 57 -5.84 -0.87 -14.13
N ILE A 58 -4.97 -1.86 -14.38
CA ILE A 58 -3.52 -1.70 -14.30
C ILE A 58 -3.01 -1.18 -15.65
N ASN A 59 -2.30 -0.04 -15.64
CA ASN A 59 -1.74 0.55 -16.86
C ASN A 59 -0.42 -0.13 -17.29
N ASP A 60 0.14 0.27 -18.43
CA ASP A 60 1.41 -0.27 -18.95
C ASP A 60 2.62 -0.04 -18.01
N GLY A 61 2.51 0.93 -17.10
CA GLY A 61 3.48 1.21 -16.05
C GLY A 61 3.33 0.32 -14.80
N GLY A 62 2.34 -0.58 -14.78
CA GLY A 62 2.03 -1.43 -13.64
C GLY A 62 1.23 -0.73 -12.54
N GLN A 63 0.64 0.45 -12.80
CA GLN A 63 -0.05 1.23 -11.77
C GLN A 63 -1.57 1.06 -11.88
N LEU A 64 -2.25 0.96 -10.73
CA LEU A 64 -3.72 1.05 -10.67
C LEU A 64 -4.18 2.46 -11.09
N VAL A 65 -4.99 2.51 -12.14
CA VAL A 65 -5.61 3.72 -12.67
C VAL A 65 -7.12 3.58 -12.63
N ILE A 66 -7.79 4.68 -12.25
CA ILE A 66 -9.25 4.80 -12.24
C ILE A 66 -9.60 5.92 -13.22
N ASP A 67 -10.13 5.57 -14.40
CA ASP A 67 -10.40 6.51 -15.49
C ASP A 67 -11.86 6.41 -15.94
N PHE A 68 -12.60 7.52 -15.83
CA PHE A 68 -13.99 7.63 -16.27
C PHE A 68 -14.13 8.28 -17.65
N SER A 69 -13.05 8.46 -18.39
CA SER A 69 -13.03 9.06 -19.72
C SER A 69 -13.17 8.04 -20.85
N GLU A 70 -13.34 8.53 -22.08
CA GLU A 70 -13.32 7.71 -23.30
C GLU A 70 -11.94 7.09 -23.60
N ASN A 71 -10.88 7.60 -22.97
CA ASN A 71 -9.52 7.09 -23.14
C ASN A 71 -9.27 5.81 -22.36
N ASN A 72 -10.18 5.44 -21.46
CA ASN A 72 -10.11 4.19 -20.74
C ASN A 72 -10.11 3.01 -21.73
N PRO A 73 -9.13 2.08 -21.66
CA PRO A 73 -9.06 0.93 -22.55
C PRO A 73 -10.29 0.01 -22.48
N ASN A 74 -10.97 0.00 -21.34
CA ASN A 74 -12.18 -0.78 -21.08
C ASN A 74 -13.47 0.02 -21.35
N TRP A 75 -13.39 1.21 -21.94
CA TRP A 75 -14.56 2.02 -22.25
C TRP A 75 -15.53 1.27 -23.18
N PRO A 76 -16.82 1.09 -22.81
CA PRO A 76 -17.75 0.26 -23.59
C PRO A 76 -17.93 0.68 -25.06
N GLY A 77 -17.78 1.97 -25.35
CA GLY A 77 -17.94 2.50 -26.71
C GLY A 77 -16.81 2.14 -27.70
N HIS A 78 -15.75 1.46 -27.26
CA HIS A 78 -14.74 0.88 -28.16
C HIS A 78 -15.35 -0.22 -29.03
N ASN A 79 -16.22 -1.05 -28.44
CA ASN A 79 -16.78 -2.23 -29.07
C ASN A 79 -18.25 -2.06 -29.50
N ASP A 80 -18.92 -1.01 -29.02
CA ASP A 80 -20.32 -0.74 -29.32
C ASP A 80 -20.48 0.54 -30.17
N PRO A 81 -20.80 0.41 -31.48
CA PRO A 81 -20.97 1.58 -32.35
C PRO A 81 -22.18 2.44 -31.97
N THR A 82 -23.12 1.95 -31.16
CA THR A 82 -24.27 2.75 -30.69
C THR A 82 -23.90 3.83 -29.67
N TRP A 83 -22.66 3.82 -29.19
CA TRP A 83 -22.08 4.83 -28.30
C TRP A 83 -21.45 5.99 -29.05
N LYS A 84 -21.46 5.93 -30.38
CA LYS A 84 -20.94 6.96 -31.28
C LYS A 84 -22.06 7.45 -32.18
N ASP A 85 -21.98 8.71 -32.60
CA ASP A 85 -22.89 9.26 -33.61
C ASP A 85 -22.53 8.76 -35.03
N GLU A 86 -23.25 9.24 -36.04
CA GLU A 86 -23.02 8.90 -37.45
C GLU A 86 -21.62 9.29 -37.97
N ASN A 87 -20.93 10.20 -37.27
CA ASN A 87 -19.58 10.65 -37.60
C ASN A 87 -18.51 9.94 -36.77
N GLY A 88 -18.89 8.96 -35.94
CA GLY A 88 -17.97 8.24 -35.06
C GLY A 88 -17.58 9.00 -33.80
N VAL A 89 -18.24 10.12 -33.49
CA VAL A 89 -17.97 10.94 -32.30
C VAL A 89 -18.64 10.27 -31.10
N PRO A 90 -17.90 10.02 -30.00
CA PRO A 90 -18.48 9.49 -28.77
C PRO A 90 -19.58 10.40 -28.22
N ILE A 91 -20.73 9.80 -27.85
CA ILE A 91 -21.90 10.53 -27.34
C ILE A 91 -22.34 10.10 -25.93
N ARG A 92 -21.68 9.10 -25.33
CA ARG A 92 -22.05 8.52 -24.02
C ARG A 92 -20.82 8.07 -23.24
N GLY A 93 -20.91 8.09 -21.91
CA GLY A 93 -19.86 7.58 -21.03
C GLY A 93 -18.52 8.31 -21.16
N LEU A 94 -18.55 9.64 -21.29
CA LEU A 94 -17.35 10.47 -21.50
C LEU A 94 -16.79 11.09 -20.21
N GLY A 95 -17.35 10.70 -19.05
CA GLY A 95 -17.02 11.29 -17.76
C GLY A 95 -18.23 11.42 -16.84
N LEU A 96 -18.05 12.23 -15.79
CA LEU A 96 -19.07 12.52 -14.79
C LEU A 96 -19.77 13.84 -15.11
N SER A 97 -21.06 13.94 -14.79
CA SER A 97 -21.84 15.17 -14.98
C SER A 97 -21.36 16.28 -14.03
N PRO A 98 -21.33 17.55 -14.43
CA PRO A 98 -21.00 18.64 -13.51
C PRO A 98 -21.92 18.67 -12.29
N GLN A 99 -21.38 19.06 -11.13
CA GLN A 99 -22.08 19.14 -9.85
C GLN A 99 -22.78 17.85 -9.39
N SER A 100 -22.33 16.69 -9.88
CA SER A 100 -22.85 15.40 -9.45
C SER A 100 -21.93 14.73 -8.45
N ARG A 101 -22.51 13.80 -7.69
CA ARG A 101 -21.80 12.84 -6.85
C ARG A 101 -22.12 11.44 -7.37
N TYR A 102 -21.08 10.65 -7.58
CA TYR A 102 -21.19 9.25 -7.95
C TYR A 102 -20.53 8.41 -6.87
N ASN A 103 -21.16 7.30 -6.52
CA ASN A 103 -20.63 6.37 -5.55
C ASN A 103 -20.54 5.00 -6.18
N PHE A 104 -19.43 4.33 -5.95
CA PHE A 104 -19.18 3.00 -6.46
C PHE A 104 -18.65 2.11 -5.36
N ASP A 105 -19.34 0.99 -5.13
CA ASP A 105 -18.90 -0.02 -4.19
C ASP A 105 -17.76 -0.85 -4.80
N HIS A 106 -16.73 -1.14 -4.00
CA HIS A 106 -15.60 -2.00 -4.35
C HIS A 106 -14.97 -1.67 -5.72
N VAL A 107 -14.34 -0.50 -5.84
CA VAL A 107 -13.64 -0.06 -7.07
C VAL A 107 -12.39 -0.89 -7.34
N PHE A 108 -11.60 -1.10 -6.29
CA PHE A 108 -10.42 -1.95 -6.28
C PHE A 108 -10.34 -2.66 -4.93
N ASN A 109 -9.58 -3.75 -4.87
CA ASN A 109 -9.30 -4.45 -3.63
C ASN A 109 -7.88 -4.15 -3.18
N VAL A 110 -7.67 -4.07 -1.88
CA VAL A 110 -6.34 -4.20 -1.28
C VAL A 110 -6.28 -5.55 -0.59
N SER A 111 -5.23 -6.32 -0.86
CA SER A 111 -5.14 -7.67 -0.32
C SER A 111 -3.80 -7.96 0.36
N ASN A 112 -3.82 -8.82 1.37
CA ASN A 112 -2.65 -9.26 2.13
C ASN A 112 -2.37 -10.75 1.86
N HIS A 113 -1.97 -11.10 0.65
CA HIS A 113 -1.79 -12.51 0.27
C HIS A 113 -0.37 -13.04 0.46
N LEU A 114 0.64 -12.16 0.49
CA LEU A 114 2.04 -12.56 0.37
C LEU A 114 2.93 -12.10 1.53
N TRP A 115 2.39 -11.35 2.51
CA TRP A 115 3.17 -10.85 3.64
C TRP A 115 3.24 -11.85 4.81
N GLU A 116 4.23 -12.75 4.76
CA GLU A 116 4.83 -13.51 5.89
C GLU A 116 3.89 -13.89 7.09
N ASP A 117 2.65 -14.32 6.83
CA ASP A 117 1.64 -14.64 7.87
C ASP A 117 1.43 -13.53 8.93
N LYS A 118 1.63 -12.25 8.56
CA LYS A 118 1.41 -11.10 9.45
C LYS A 118 0.19 -10.28 9.08
N ALA A 119 -0.54 -9.81 10.09
CA ALA A 119 -1.54 -8.78 9.91
C ALA A 119 -0.87 -7.44 9.56
N ILE A 120 -1.48 -6.71 8.64
CA ILE A 120 -1.02 -5.39 8.21
C ILE A 120 -2.08 -4.33 8.49
N VAL A 121 -1.62 -3.12 8.78
CA VAL A 121 -2.45 -1.91 8.77
C VAL A 121 -2.26 -1.26 7.41
N VAL A 122 -3.34 -1.02 6.70
CA VAL A 122 -3.38 -0.31 5.42
C VAL A 122 -3.93 1.09 5.66
N GLU A 123 -3.37 2.08 4.98
CA GLU A 123 -3.83 3.47 4.91
C GLU A 123 -4.07 3.84 3.43
N VAL A 124 -5.21 4.45 3.13
CA VAL A 124 -5.59 4.91 1.80
C VAL A 124 -5.93 6.40 1.88
N ILE A 125 -5.16 7.21 1.16
CA ILE A 125 -5.21 8.67 1.23
C ILE A 125 -5.53 9.25 -0.14
N SER A 126 -6.48 10.18 -0.17
CA SER A 126 -6.79 11.02 -1.32
C SER A 126 -6.05 12.36 -1.19
N SER A 127 -5.42 12.80 -2.27
CA SER A 127 -4.84 14.14 -2.33
C SER A 127 -5.89 15.26 -2.31
N ASP A 128 -7.16 14.95 -2.60
CA ASP A 128 -8.30 15.87 -2.55
C ASP A 128 -9.56 15.15 -2.06
N SER A 129 -9.78 15.17 -0.74
CA SER A 129 -10.94 14.55 -0.09
C SER A 129 -12.28 15.17 -0.49
N GLY A 130 -12.28 16.37 -1.06
CA GLY A 130 -13.48 17.00 -1.60
C GLY A 130 -13.88 16.46 -2.97
N LYS A 131 -13.01 15.67 -3.62
CA LYS A 131 -13.21 15.09 -4.95
C LYS A 131 -13.27 13.58 -4.95
N VAL A 132 -12.41 12.94 -4.16
CA VAL A 132 -12.34 11.50 -4.01
C VAL A 132 -12.29 11.17 -2.52
N SER A 133 -13.25 10.39 -2.06
CA SER A 133 -13.33 9.87 -0.70
C SER A 133 -13.64 8.38 -0.70
N PHE A 134 -13.32 7.69 0.39
CA PHE A 134 -13.39 6.23 0.49
C PHE A 134 -14.38 5.78 1.55
N TYR A 135 -14.96 4.60 1.35
CA TYR A 135 -15.84 3.91 2.30
C TYR A 135 -15.84 2.40 2.05
N ASP A 136 -16.33 1.64 3.01
CA ASP A 136 -16.60 0.20 2.87
C ASP A 136 -17.99 -0.14 3.42
N PRO A 137 -18.94 -0.62 2.58
CA PRO A 137 -20.25 -1.08 3.05
C PRO A 137 -20.18 -2.17 4.13
N GLY A 138 -19.07 -2.90 4.22
CA GLY A 138 -18.81 -3.89 5.26
C GLY A 138 -18.41 -3.32 6.62
N GLU A 139 -18.25 -2.00 6.76
CA GLU A 139 -17.85 -1.32 8.00
C GLU A 139 -16.44 -1.72 8.53
N HIS A 140 -15.56 -2.22 7.67
CA HIS A 140 -14.20 -2.62 8.07
C HIS A 140 -13.19 -1.47 7.99
N MET A 141 -13.59 -0.31 7.44
CA MET A 141 -12.75 0.88 7.36
C MET A 141 -12.99 1.84 8.52
N ILE A 142 -11.95 2.57 8.88
CA ILE A 142 -12.01 3.63 9.89
C ILE A 142 -11.30 4.86 9.33
N ALA A 143 -11.80 6.05 9.64
CA ALA A 143 -11.09 7.30 9.35
C ALA A 143 -9.76 7.34 10.12
N THR A 144 -8.66 7.56 9.40
CA THR A 144 -7.31 7.56 10.00
C THR A 144 -7.21 8.59 11.12
N GLY A 145 -6.69 8.17 12.29
CA GLY A 145 -6.56 9.05 13.46
C GLY A 145 -7.88 9.42 14.14
N GLY A 146 -8.98 8.76 13.79
CA GLY A 146 -10.31 8.96 14.38
C GLY A 146 -11.04 7.64 14.65
N ASN A 147 -12.35 7.77 14.89
CA ASN A 147 -13.27 6.65 15.20
C ASN A 147 -14.46 6.57 14.23
N ALA A 148 -14.48 7.41 13.19
CA ALA A 148 -15.56 7.39 12.22
C ALA A 148 -15.41 6.16 11.32
N VAL A 149 -16.50 5.46 11.07
CA VAL A 149 -16.55 4.28 10.20
C VAL A 149 -17.27 4.68 8.91
N PRO A 150 -16.54 4.95 7.81
CA PRO A 150 -17.15 5.30 6.54
C PRO A 150 -17.73 4.05 5.87
N TYR A 151 -19.06 3.96 5.80
CA TYR A 151 -19.76 2.77 5.27
C TYR A 151 -20.61 3.03 4.03
N ASN A 152 -20.74 4.30 3.63
CA ASN A 152 -21.44 4.70 2.42
C ASN A 152 -20.92 6.05 1.91
N SER A 153 -21.45 6.52 0.78
CA SER A 153 -21.08 7.81 0.18
C SER A 153 -21.22 9.00 1.15
N ASP A 154 -22.27 9.05 1.97
CA ASP A 154 -22.52 10.18 2.87
C ASP A 154 -21.54 10.25 4.04
N THR A 155 -20.90 9.12 4.35
CA THR A 155 -19.91 8.98 5.43
C THR A 155 -18.49 8.84 4.90
N ALA A 156 -18.30 8.85 3.58
CA ALA A 156 -17.00 8.68 2.95
C ALA A 156 -16.02 9.76 3.38
N VAL A 157 -14.75 9.37 3.55
CA VAL A 157 -13.69 10.29 3.96
C VAL A 157 -12.43 10.07 3.11
N GLY A 158 -11.61 11.11 2.93
CA GLY A 158 -10.44 11.02 2.06
C GLY A 158 -9.21 10.35 2.67
N ASP A 159 -9.24 9.98 3.95
CA ASP A 159 -8.14 9.30 4.63
C ASP A 159 -8.70 8.21 5.53
N VAL A 160 -8.51 6.96 5.11
CA VAL A 160 -9.04 5.77 5.77
C VAL A 160 -7.93 4.78 6.04
N CYS A 161 -8.15 3.95 7.06
CA CYS A 161 -7.30 2.83 7.37
C CYS A 161 -8.14 1.60 7.70
N PHE A 162 -7.52 0.43 7.63
CA PHE A 162 -8.10 -0.85 8.04
C PHE A 162 -7.00 -1.88 8.29
N ILE A 163 -7.38 -3.00 8.91
CA ILE A 163 -6.47 -4.10 9.20
C ILE A 163 -6.84 -5.29 8.32
N LEU A 164 -5.83 -5.91 7.68
CA LEU A 164 -5.99 -7.15 6.92
C LEU A 164 -5.19 -8.27 7.58
N GLN A 165 -5.85 -9.38 7.89
CA GLN A 165 -5.16 -10.63 8.24
C GLN A 165 -4.51 -11.26 7.01
N PRO A 166 -3.56 -12.21 7.20
CA PRO A 166 -3.01 -12.99 6.09
C PRO A 166 -4.12 -13.70 5.29
N GLY A 167 -4.08 -13.52 3.97
CA GLY A 167 -5.05 -14.06 3.01
C GLY A 167 -6.34 -13.25 2.89
N GLU A 168 -6.50 -12.15 3.63
CA GLU A 168 -7.69 -11.29 3.51
C GLU A 168 -7.53 -10.24 2.41
N ALA A 169 -8.67 -9.82 1.87
CA ALA A 169 -8.79 -8.69 0.96
C ALA A 169 -9.96 -7.82 1.41
N LEU A 170 -9.82 -6.51 1.25
CA LEU A 170 -10.89 -5.55 1.46
C LEU A 170 -11.14 -4.77 0.17
N GLY A 171 -12.40 -4.68 -0.22
CA GLY A 171 -12.82 -3.85 -1.35
C GLY A 171 -13.00 -2.40 -0.94
N ILE A 172 -12.45 -1.49 -1.73
CA ILE A 172 -12.48 -0.05 -1.47
C ILE A 172 -13.61 0.58 -2.25
N GLY A 173 -14.67 1.01 -1.55
CA GLY A 173 -15.71 1.87 -2.12
C GLY A 173 -15.21 3.31 -2.26
N MET A 174 -15.72 4.01 -3.28
CA MET A 174 -15.32 5.39 -3.57
C MET A 174 -16.52 6.30 -3.83
N GLU A 175 -16.46 7.50 -3.26
CA GLU A 175 -17.30 8.65 -3.63
C GLU A 175 -16.47 9.58 -4.52
N LEU A 176 -17.07 9.99 -5.65
CA LEU A 176 -16.51 10.93 -6.61
C LEU A 176 -17.41 12.15 -6.71
N ALA A 177 -16.86 13.33 -6.45
CA ALA A 177 -17.57 14.60 -6.53
C ALA A 177 -17.07 15.44 -7.71
N ALA A 178 -17.88 15.53 -8.76
CA ALA A 178 -17.57 16.29 -9.95
C ALA A 178 -17.55 17.82 -9.68
N GLY A 179 -16.65 18.53 -10.35
CA GLY A 179 -16.61 19.99 -10.31
C GLY A 179 -17.83 20.67 -10.94
N ASN A 180 -17.92 21.98 -10.77
CA ASN A 180 -18.97 22.81 -11.39
C ASN A 180 -18.60 23.27 -12.82
N SER A 181 -17.37 22.98 -13.26
CA SER A 181 -16.87 23.34 -14.59
C SER A 181 -16.57 22.10 -15.41
N LEU A 182 -16.73 22.21 -16.73
CA LEU A 182 -16.22 21.21 -17.67
C LEU A 182 -14.69 21.18 -17.63
N GLY A 183 -14.12 20.00 -17.87
CA GLY A 183 -12.67 19.76 -17.86
C GLY A 183 -12.35 18.41 -17.23
N SER A 184 -11.05 18.11 -17.13
CA SER A 184 -10.51 16.98 -16.40
C SER A 184 -9.73 17.47 -15.18
N TYR A 185 -9.61 16.59 -14.19
CA TYR A 185 -8.73 16.79 -13.04
C TYR A 185 -8.22 15.44 -12.59
N ASP A 186 -6.99 15.43 -12.07
CA ASP A 186 -6.35 14.23 -11.54
C ASP A 186 -6.37 14.32 -10.01
N VAL A 187 -6.65 13.20 -9.36
CA VAL A 187 -6.53 13.05 -7.91
C VAL A 187 -5.61 11.88 -7.64
N THR A 188 -4.58 12.10 -6.83
CA THR A 188 -3.65 11.05 -6.43
C THR A 188 -4.24 10.27 -5.27
N ILE A 189 -4.32 8.96 -5.42
CA ILE A 189 -4.61 8.03 -4.32
C ILE A 189 -3.28 7.42 -3.89
N THR A 190 -2.97 7.50 -2.60
CA THR A 190 -1.77 6.89 -2.01
C THR A 190 -2.22 5.75 -1.10
N VAL A 191 -1.77 4.53 -1.41
CA VAL A 191 -1.94 3.38 -0.52
C VAL A 191 -0.62 3.12 0.19
N LYS A 192 -0.66 2.93 1.50
CA LYS A 192 0.50 2.52 2.31
C LYS A 192 0.08 1.35 3.18
N ALA A 193 1.03 0.48 3.51
CA ALA A 193 0.78 -0.49 4.54
C ALA A 193 2.04 -0.81 5.34
N TRP A 194 1.81 -1.29 6.56
CA TRP A 194 2.84 -1.68 7.51
C TRP A 194 2.40 -2.93 8.27
N PRO A 195 3.34 -3.74 8.79
CA PRO A 195 3.02 -4.69 9.84
C PRO A 195 2.30 -3.99 10.99
N ILE A 196 1.28 -4.64 11.57
CA ILE A 196 0.44 -4.03 12.60
C ILE A 196 1.24 -3.49 13.81
N ASP A 197 2.34 -4.14 14.18
CA ASP A 197 3.19 -3.76 15.31
C ASP A 197 4.10 -2.56 15.03
N ASP A 198 4.25 -2.17 13.76
CA ASP A 198 5.17 -1.12 13.30
C ASP A 198 4.45 0.07 12.63
N ALA A 199 3.11 0.02 12.56
CA ALA A 199 2.32 1.05 11.89
C ALA A 199 2.49 2.42 12.57
N PRO A 200 2.84 3.49 11.83
CA PRO A 200 3.02 4.83 12.38
C PRO A 200 1.70 5.57 12.63
N ILE A 201 0.57 4.91 12.35
CA ILE A 201 -0.79 5.44 12.48
C ILE A 201 -1.58 4.57 13.44
N THR A 202 -2.60 5.15 14.07
CA THR A 202 -3.58 4.40 14.85
C THR A 202 -4.82 4.24 13.99
N CYS A 203 -5.20 2.98 13.75
CA CYS A 203 -6.41 2.66 13.02
C CYS A 203 -7.53 2.27 13.97
N GLY A 204 -8.46 3.21 14.21
CA GLY A 204 -9.35 3.19 15.36
C GLY A 204 -8.64 3.67 16.64
N GLY A 205 -9.28 4.56 17.39
CA GLY A 205 -8.76 5.13 18.64
C GLY A 205 -8.94 4.26 19.88
#